data_AF-A0AA46DDE4-F1
#
_entry.id   AF-A0AA46DDE4-F1
#
_cell.length_a   1.000
_cell.length_b   1.000
_cell.length_c   1.000
_cell.angle_alpha   90.00
_cell.angle_beta   90.00
_cell.angle_gamma   90.00
#
_symmetry.space_group_name_H-M   'P 1'
#
loop_
_entity.id
_entity.type
_entity.pdbx_description
1 polymer ?
#
loop_
_entity_poly.entity_id
_entity_poly.type
_entity_poly.pdbx_seq_one_letter_code
_entity_poly.pdbx_strand_id
1 'polypeptide(L)'
;MDTALVHLRVPAATKARWVRASRAAGMRLTDWITTAVEAHMRTQIKIPDDVTIADLKLAREPDGSVSFDTSVIAKIERASGLPEGTFMAQPEDALGELLAKWYRMHLAAGGDPDPVWTDLIGEVQAEEAAGQHVSLPPGRA
;
A
#
# COMPACT_ATOMS: atom_id res chain seq x y z
N MET A 1 12.76 -3.35 19.27
CA MET A 1 11.33 -3.08 19.06
C MET A 1 10.66 -3.16 20.41
N ASP A 2 10.10 -2.05 20.86
CA ASP A 2 9.42 -1.99 22.14
C ASP A 2 8.08 -2.71 22.06
N THR A 3 7.81 -3.59 23.02
CA THR A 3 6.55 -4.34 23.07
C THR A 3 5.55 -3.57 23.94
N ALA A 4 4.36 -3.30 23.40
CA ALA A 4 3.24 -2.73 24.13
C ALA A 4 2.14 -3.78 24.35
N LEU A 5 1.50 -3.77 25.52
CA LEU A 5 0.47 -4.75 25.87
C LEU A 5 -0.93 -4.22 25.54
N VAL A 6 -1.69 -4.97 24.73
CA VAL A 6 -3.08 -4.66 24.37
C VAL A 6 -4.01 -5.70 24.99
N HIS A 7 -4.98 -5.26 25.79
CA HIS A 7 -6.01 -6.12 26.37
C HIS A 7 -7.27 -6.14 25.49
N LEU A 8 -7.62 -7.32 24.96
CA LEU A 8 -8.86 -7.53 24.21
C LEU A 8 -9.86 -8.34 25.03
N ARG A 9 -11.05 -7.76 25.28
CA ARG A 9 -12.19 -8.47 25.86
C ARG A 9 -13.16 -8.86 24.75
N VAL A 10 -13.30 -10.16 24.52
CA VAL A 10 -14.19 -10.71 23.49
C VAL A 10 -15.04 -11.85 24.06
N PRO A 11 -16.24 -12.12 23.51
CA PRO A 11 -17.02 -13.28 23.89
C PRO A 11 -16.23 -14.58 23.73
N ALA A 12 -16.46 -15.55 24.62
CA ALA A 12 -15.76 -16.84 24.60
C ALA A 12 -15.90 -17.56 23.24
N ALA A 13 -17.07 -17.48 22.60
CA ALA A 13 -17.32 -18.04 21.28
C ALA A 13 -16.45 -17.39 20.19
N THR A 14 -16.22 -16.08 20.26
CA THR A 14 -15.34 -15.34 19.34
C THR A 14 -13.88 -15.78 19.51
N LYS A 15 -13.40 -15.85 20.76
CA LYS A 15 -12.06 -16.37 21.04
C LYS A 15 -11.88 -17.80 20.52
N ALA A 16 -12.86 -18.68 20.73
CA ALA A 16 -12.81 -20.07 20.26
C ALA A 16 -12.73 -20.16 18.73
N ARG A 17 -13.48 -19.31 18.02
CA ARG A 17 -13.38 -19.20 16.55
C ARG A 17 -11.99 -18.75 16.11
N TRP A 18 -11.43 -17.71 16.72
CA TRP A 18 -10.10 -17.20 16.37
C TRP A 18 -9.00 -18.23 16.64
N VAL A 19 -9.08 -18.99 17.74
CA VAL A 19 -8.14 -20.08 18.04
C VAL A 19 -8.20 -21.19 16.98
N ARG A 20 -9.40 -21.55 16.50
CA ARG A 20 -9.54 -22.54 15.42
C ARG A 20 -8.95 -22.03 14.12
N ALA A 21 -9.22 -20.77 13.77
CA ALA A 21 -8.68 -20.14 12.56
C ALA A 21 -7.15 -20.03 12.62
N SER A 22 -6.58 -19.59 13.75
CA SER A 22 -5.13 -19.47 13.89
C SER A 22 -4.42 -20.83 13.78
N ARG A 23 -5.00 -21.89 14.36
CA ARG A 23 -4.48 -23.26 14.23
C ARG A 23 -4.56 -23.79 12.80
N ALA A 24 -5.67 -23.53 12.11
CA ALA A 24 -5.80 -23.90 10.69
C ALA A 24 -4.75 -23.21 9.81
N ALA A 25 -4.32 -21.99 10.18
CA ALA A 25 -3.25 -21.26 9.54
C ALA A 25 -1.83 -21.63 10.04
N GLY A 26 -1.70 -22.54 11.02
CA GLY A 26 -0.39 -22.89 11.60
C GLY A 26 0.26 -21.80 12.45
N MET A 27 -0.50 -20.81 12.93
CA MET A 27 0.01 -19.63 13.65
C MET A 27 -0.40 -19.60 15.13
N ARG A 28 0.40 -18.91 15.96
CA ARG A 28 -0.03 -18.53 17.31
C ARG A 28 -1.21 -17.57 17.20
N LEU A 29 -2.11 -17.60 18.18
CA LEU A 29 -3.28 -16.72 18.19
C LEU A 29 -2.87 -15.23 18.13
N THR A 30 -1.82 -14.84 18.87
CA THR A 30 -1.32 -13.45 18.87
C THR A 30 -0.87 -13.04 17.48
N ASP A 31 0.01 -13.82 16.85
CA ASP A 31 0.56 -13.50 15.53
C ASP A 31 -0.57 -13.46 14.48
N TRP A 32 -1.49 -14.42 14.53
CA TRP A 32 -2.65 -14.46 13.64
C TRP A 32 -3.57 -13.24 13.80
N ILE A 33 -3.85 -12.81 15.04
CA ILE A 33 -4.65 -11.60 15.30
C ILE A 33 -3.90 -10.36 14.79
N THR A 34 -2.60 -10.23 15.08
CA THR A 34 -1.80 -9.10 14.58
C THR A 34 -1.85 -9.04 13.06
N THR A 35 -1.55 -10.14 12.37
CA THR A 35 -1.62 -10.20 10.90
C THR A 35 -3.02 -9.86 10.38
N ALA A 36 -4.08 -10.37 10.99
CA ALA A 36 -5.45 -10.09 10.57
C ALA A 36 -5.83 -8.61 10.77
N VAL A 37 -5.40 -8.00 11.87
CA VAL A 37 -5.63 -6.58 12.15
C VAL A 37 -4.86 -5.71 11.16
N GLU A 38 -3.56 -5.97 10.96
CA GLU A 38 -2.73 -5.25 10.00
C GLU A 38 -3.30 -5.35 8.57
N ALA A 39 -3.69 -6.55 8.13
CA ALA A 39 -4.31 -6.76 6.83
C ALA A 39 -5.64 -5.99 6.72
N HIS A 40 -6.48 -6.01 7.75
CA HIS A 40 -7.74 -5.25 7.76
C HIS A 40 -7.48 -3.75 7.66
N MET A 41 -6.53 -3.21 8.43
CA MET A 41 -6.18 -1.79 8.40
C MET A 41 -5.67 -1.37 7.01
N ARG A 42 -4.85 -2.21 6.35
CA ARG A 42 -4.43 -1.99 4.95
C ARG A 42 -5.60 -1.93 3.96
N THR A 43 -6.70 -2.64 4.21
CA THR A 43 -7.89 -2.58 3.34
C THR A 43 -8.79 -1.35 3.56
N GLN A 44 -8.53 -0.56 4.60
CA GLN A 44 -9.31 0.64 4.94
C GLN A 44 -8.68 1.93 4.41
N ILE A 45 -7.73 1.84 3.46
CA ILE A 45 -7.17 3.02 2.81
C ILE A 45 -8.28 3.78 2.07
N LYS A 46 -8.42 5.06 2.40
CA LYS A 46 -9.38 5.99 1.80
C LYS A 46 -8.62 7.05 1.03
N ILE A 47 -8.91 7.15 -0.26
CA ILE A 47 -8.52 8.29 -1.06
C ILE A 47 -9.57 9.39 -0.82
N PRO A 48 -9.18 10.59 -0.34
CA PRO A 48 -10.09 11.71 -0.20
C PRO A 48 -10.69 12.13 -1.56
N ASP A 49 -11.97 12.53 -1.58
CA ASP A 49 -12.64 12.96 -2.82
C ASP A 49 -12.05 14.26 -3.41
N ASP A 50 -11.39 15.07 -2.57
CA ASP A 50 -10.71 16.31 -2.93
C ASP A 50 -9.25 16.11 -3.38
N VAL A 51 -8.82 14.86 -3.53
CA VAL A 51 -7.46 14.48 -3.91
C VAL A 51 -7.51 13.64 -5.19
N THR A 52 -6.74 14.05 -6.18
CA THR A 52 -6.65 13.42 -7.50
C THR A 52 -5.25 12.87 -7.75
N ILE A 53 -5.10 12.00 -8.75
CA ILE A 53 -3.78 11.46 -9.09
C ILE A 53 -2.82 12.54 -9.57
N ALA A 54 -3.33 13.61 -10.19
CA ALA A 54 -2.54 14.73 -10.67
C ALA A 54 -1.91 15.53 -9.52
N ASP A 55 -2.52 15.53 -8.33
CA ASP A 55 -1.99 16.21 -7.15
C ASP A 55 -0.66 15.61 -6.67
N LEU A 56 -0.39 14.34 -6.99
CA LEU A 56 0.90 13.70 -6.72
C LEU A 56 2.05 14.41 -7.42
N LYS A 57 1.77 15.16 -8.51
CA LYS A 57 2.80 15.82 -9.34
C LYS A 57 3.96 14.88 -9.64
N LEU A 58 3.61 13.66 -10.04
CA LEU A 58 4.59 12.63 -10.34
C LEU A 58 5.46 13.11 -11.50
N ALA A 59 6.77 13.09 -11.29
CA ALA A 59 7.73 13.46 -12.32
C ALA A 59 8.86 12.44 -12.38
N ARG A 60 9.37 12.23 -13.59
CA ARG A 60 10.63 11.52 -13.83
C ARG A 60 11.74 12.56 -13.96
N GLU A 61 12.72 12.46 -13.10
CA GLU A 61 13.87 13.35 -13.07
C GLU A 61 14.90 12.97 -14.14
N PRO A 62 15.81 13.89 -14.53
CA PRO A 62 16.81 13.62 -15.56
C PRO A 62 17.77 12.45 -15.25
N ASP A 63 17.95 12.12 -13.97
CA ASP A 63 18.78 11.00 -13.52
C ASP A 63 18.02 9.66 -13.49
N GLY A 64 16.76 9.65 -13.95
CA GLY A 64 15.88 8.50 -13.95
C GLY A 64 15.09 8.34 -12.65
N SER A 65 15.43 9.05 -11.57
CA SER A 65 14.67 8.98 -10.32
C SER A 65 13.25 9.51 -10.49
N VAL A 66 12.36 9.11 -9.57
CA VAL A 66 10.96 9.52 -9.57
C VAL A 66 10.71 10.42 -8.36
N SER A 67 10.10 11.57 -8.59
CA SER A 67 9.71 12.51 -7.55
C SER A 67 8.19 12.68 -7.51
N PHE A 68 7.66 12.96 -6.31
CA PHE A 68 6.22 13.19 -6.10
C PHE A 68 5.98 14.02 -4.83
N ASP A 69 4.80 14.64 -4.75
CA ASP A 69 4.35 15.47 -3.63
C ASP A 69 3.89 14.60 -2.46
N THR A 70 4.78 14.42 -1.46
CA THR A 70 4.53 13.58 -0.29
C THR A 70 3.38 14.09 0.60
N SER A 71 2.98 15.37 0.45
CA SER A 71 1.83 15.91 1.20
C SER A 71 0.52 15.22 0.81
N VAL A 72 0.42 14.68 -0.41
CA VAL A 72 -0.73 13.89 -0.87
C VAL A 72 -0.82 12.57 -0.11
N ILE A 73 0.31 11.92 0.16
CA ILE A 73 0.37 10.68 0.93
C ILE A 73 -0.11 10.94 2.37
N ALA A 74 0.34 12.04 2.97
CA ALA A 74 -0.11 12.45 4.31
C ALA A 74 -1.63 12.75 4.36
N LYS A 75 -2.24 13.25 3.28
CA LYS A 75 -3.70 13.42 3.18
C LYS A 75 -4.43 12.07 3.14
N ILE A 76 -3.93 11.12 2.36
CA ILE A 76 -4.48 9.75 2.28
C ILE A 76 -4.37 9.07 3.63
N GLU A 77 -3.22 9.15 4.31
CA GLU A 77 -3.02 8.58 5.65
C GLU A 77 -4.04 9.15 6.64
N ARG A 78 -4.19 10.47 6.68
CA ARG A 78 -5.16 11.14 7.56
C ARG A 78 -6.60 10.70 7.30
N ALA A 79 -7.02 10.64 6.03
CA ALA A 79 -8.36 10.19 5.67
C ALA A 79 -8.59 8.70 5.98
N SER A 80 -7.52 7.91 5.92
CA SER A 80 -7.51 6.49 6.27
C SER A 80 -7.41 6.24 7.78
N GLY A 81 -7.20 7.27 8.60
CA GLY A 81 -6.99 7.14 10.04
C GLY A 81 -5.63 6.53 10.42
N LEU A 82 -4.65 6.61 9.50
CA LEU A 82 -3.29 6.12 9.70
C LEU A 82 -2.40 7.23 10.29
N PRO A 83 -1.40 6.89 11.13
CA PRO A 83 -0.36 7.82 11.54
C PRO A 83 0.40 8.40 10.33
N GLU A 84 0.85 9.65 10.45
CA GLU A 84 1.67 10.27 9.40
C GLU A 84 2.99 9.52 9.22
N GLY A 85 3.37 9.27 7.97
CA GLY A 85 4.58 8.53 7.61
C GLY A 85 4.43 7.00 7.66
N THR A 86 3.21 6.48 7.85
CA THR A 86 2.91 5.04 7.83
C THR A 86 3.38 4.35 6.54
N PHE A 87 3.19 4.98 5.38
CA PHE A 87 3.64 4.41 4.11
C PHE A 87 5.16 4.54 3.93
N MET A 88 5.74 5.65 4.37
CA MET A 88 7.19 5.89 4.24
C MET A 88 8.03 5.02 5.19
N ALA A 89 7.44 4.55 6.29
CA ALA A 89 8.09 3.64 7.23
C ALA A 89 8.00 2.16 6.79
N GLN A 90 7.23 1.86 5.74
CA GLN A 90 7.09 0.52 5.18
C GLN A 90 8.04 0.31 3.98
N PRO A 91 8.30 -0.94 3.58
CA PRO A 91 8.98 -1.21 2.31
C PRO A 91 8.30 -0.47 1.16
N GLU A 92 9.10 0.06 0.22
CA GLU A 92 8.63 0.91 -0.87
C GLU A 92 7.49 0.28 -1.70
N ASP A 93 7.49 -1.05 -1.81
CA ASP A 93 6.46 -1.84 -2.50
C ASP A 93 5.03 -1.48 -2.05
N ALA A 94 4.82 -1.24 -0.76
CA ALA A 94 3.47 -0.97 -0.23
C ALA A 94 2.90 0.36 -0.73
N LEU A 95 3.74 1.39 -0.86
CA LEU A 95 3.34 2.68 -1.41
C LEU A 95 3.17 2.57 -2.93
N GLY A 96 4.11 1.92 -3.62
CA GLY A 96 4.03 1.68 -5.06
C GLY A 96 2.75 0.96 -5.49
N GLU A 97 2.39 -0.13 -4.80
CA GLU A 97 1.15 -0.88 -5.04
C GLU A 97 -0.10 -0.03 -4.87
N LEU A 98 -0.16 0.79 -3.81
CA LEU A 98 -1.28 1.69 -3.56
C LEU A 98 -1.44 2.69 -4.71
N LEU A 99 -0.36 3.37 -5.07
CA LEU A 99 -0.41 4.42 -6.09
C LEU A 99 -0.73 3.84 -7.47
N ALA A 100 -0.11 2.71 -7.83
CA ALA A 100 -0.42 2.01 -9.08
C ALA A 100 -1.88 1.57 -9.15
N LYS A 101 -2.43 1.04 -8.06
CA LYS A 101 -3.86 0.68 -7.98
C LYS A 101 -4.76 1.90 -8.13
N TRP A 102 -4.43 3.00 -7.45
CA TRP A 102 -5.19 4.25 -7.53
C TRP A 102 -5.20 4.82 -8.96
N TYR A 103 -4.06 4.84 -9.66
CA TYR A 103 -4.01 5.28 -11.05
C TYR A 103 -4.82 4.38 -12.00
N ARG A 104 -4.80 3.05 -11.82
CA ARG A 104 -5.67 2.14 -12.59
C ARG A 104 -7.16 2.44 -12.37
N MET A 105 -7.55 2.80 -11.14
CA MET A 105 -8.92 3.21 -10.85
C MET A 105 -9.28 4.55 -11.51
N HIS A 106 -8.35 5.52 -11.54
CA HIS A 106 -8.50 6.79 -12.26
C HIS A 106 -8.77 6.55 -13.76
N LEU A 107 -7.98 5.69 -14.41
CA LEU A 107 -8.20 5.32 -15.81
C LEU A 107 -9.55 4.62 -16.02
N ALA A 108 -9.92 3.68 -15.15
CA ALA A 108 -11.20 2.97 -15.22
C ALA A 108 -12.41 3.91 -15.06
N ALA A 109 -12.24 5.04 -14.36
CA ALA A 109 -13.24 6.08 -14.21
C ALA A 109 -13.29 7.06 -15.41
N GLY A 110 -12.48 6.84 -16.45
CA GLY A 110 -12.38 7.73 -17.62
C GLY A 110 -11.46 8.92 -17.43
N GLY A 111 -10.60 8.89 -16.41
CA GLY A 111 -9.58 9.90 -16.18
C GLY A 111 -8.48 9.86 -17.25
N ASP A 112 -7.86 11.03 -17.50
CA ASP A 112 -6.83 11.16 -18.53
C ASP A 112 -5.57 10.36 -18.18
N PRO A 113 -4.97 9.67 -19.16
CA PRO A 113 -3.70 8.99 -18.95
C PRO A 113 -2.56 9.99 -18.76
N ASP A 114 -1.67 9.66 -17.83
CA ASP A 114 -0.44 10.39 -17.56
C ASP A 114 0.75 9.60 -18.15
N PRO A 115 1.63 10.24 -18.95
CA PRO A 115 2.77 9.56 -19.57
C PRO A 115 3.77 8.96 -18.58
N VAL A 116 4.04 9.62 -17.46
CA VAL A 116 5.00 9.14 -16.44
C VAL A 116 4.43 7.91 -15.74
N TRP A 117 3.14 7.94 -15.37
CA TRP A 117 2.46 6.77 -14.81
C TRP A 117 2.42 5.58 -15.77
N THR A 118 2.14 5.86 -17.04
CA THR A 118 2.05 4.83 -18.07
C THR A 118 3.39 4.13 -18.29
N ASP A 119 4.47 4.91 -18.30
CA ASP A 119 5.85 4.41 -18.41
C ASP A 119 6.23 3.51 -17.21
N LEU A 120 6.04 4.00 -15.97
CA LEU A 120 6.36 3.23 -14.76
C LEU A 120 5.56 1.92 -14.64
N ILE A 121 4.27 1.92 -14.98
CA ILE A 121 3.46 0.70 -14.97
C ILE A 121 3.93 -0.28 -16.05
N GLY A 122 4.35 0.23 -17.21
CA GLY A 122 4.94 -0.57 -18.27
C GLY A 122 6.23 -1.25 -17.84
N GLU A 123 7.12 -0.52 -17.16
CA GLU A 123 8.38 -1.06 -16.60
C GLU A 123 8.10 -2.21 -15.63
N VAL A 124 7.22 -2.01 -14.64
CA VAL A 124 6.87 -3.05 -13.65
C VAL A 124 6.28 -4.29 -14.34
N GLN A 125 5.39 -4.12 -15.32
CA GLN A 125 4.80 -5.25 -16.06
C GLN A 125 5.84 -6.01 -16.88
N ALA A 126 6.82 -5.32 -17.46
CA ALA A 126 7.90 -5.93 -18.22
C ALA A 126 8.86 -6.73 -17.31
N GLU A 127 9.19 -6.20 -16.12
CA GLU A 127 10.00 -6.88 -15.11
C GLU A 127 9.32 -8.16 -14.58
N GLU A 128 8.02 -8.09 -14.27
CA GLU A 128 7.21 -9.24 -13.87
C GLU A 128 7.17 -10.32 -14.97
N ALA A 129 6.97 -9.93 -16.24
CA ALA A 129 6.97 -10.86 -17.37
C ALA A 129 8.34 -11.51 -17.62
N ALA A 130 9.43 -10.82 -17.28
CA ALA A 130 10.80 -11.33 -17.37
C ALA A 130 11.20 -12.21 -16.16
N GLY A 131 10.35 -12.33 -15.13
CA GLY A 131 10.64 -13.07 -13.90
C GLY A 131 11.77 -12.45 -13.06
N GLN A 132 12.05 -11.16 -13.25
CA GLN A 132 13.04 -10.42 -12.48
C GLN A 132 12.34 -9.64 -11.38
N HIS A 133 12.73 -9.89 -10.13
CA HIS A 133 12.31 -9.11 -8.95
C HIS A 133 13.40 -8.14 -8.49
N VAL A 134 14.38 -7.85 -9.35
CA VAL A 134 15.44 -6.88 -9.08
C VAL A 134 15.03 -5.60 -9.78
N SER A 135 14.61 -4.60 -9.00
CA SER A 135 14.33 -3.26 -9.51
C SER A 135 15.55 -2.75 -10.27
N LEU A 136 15.42 -2.56 -11.58
CA LEU A 136 16.42 -1.86 -12.35
C LEU A 136 16.34 -0.36 -12.03
N PRO A 137 17.45 0.39 -12.17
CA PRO A 137 17.38 1.84 -12.18
C PRO A 137 16.34 2.26 -13.23
N PRO A 138 15.38 3.13 -12.87
CA PRO A 138 14.31 3.49 -13.79
C PRO A 138 14.85 4.14 -15.08
N GLY A 139 14.19 3.93 -16.22
CA GLY A 139 14.62 4.48 -17.52
C GLY A 139 15.51 3.54 -18.37
N ARG A 140 15.37 2.22 -18.22
CA ARG A 140 16.09 1.21 -19.01
C ARG A 140 15.22 0.09 -19.57
N ALA A 141 13.96 0.38 -19.90
CA ALA A 141 13.16 -0.49 -20.77
C ALA A 141 13.60 -0.39 -22.25
#